data_AF-A0A401TUB3-F1
#
_entry.id   AF-A0A401TUB3-F1
#
_cell.length_a   1.000
_cell.length_b   1.000
_cell.length_c   1.000
_cell.angle_alpha   90.00
_cell.angle_beta   90.00
_cell.angle_gamma   90.00
#
_symmetry.space_group_name_H-M   'P 1'
#
loop_
_entity.id
_entity.type
_entity.pdbx_description
1 polymer ?
#
loop_
_entity_poly.entity_id
_entity_poly.type
_entity_poly.pdbx_seq_one_letter_code
_entity_poly.pdbx_strand_id
1 'polypeptide(L)'
;MSCQLARSLQIIRFEKNDHSFQLDTKALESILLGEAVQDLNVVLLAVAGAFRKGKSFLLDFMLRFMYKQVVVPRPPHAASQTPLPVWTHARKHRRVTA
;
A
#
# COMPACT_ATOMS: atom_id res chain seq x y z
N MET A 1 20.55 19.31 -1.31
CA MET A 1 19.39 18.53 -1.79
C MET A 1 18.80 17.81 -0.59
N SER A 2 17.65 18.26 -0.11
CA SER A 2 17.00 17.71 1.07
C SER A 2 16.40 16.34 0.73
N CYS A 3 17.01 15.26 1.21
CA CYS A 3 16.41 13.93 1.17
C CYS A 3 15.20 13.93 2.10
N GLN A 4 14.01 14.22 1.55
CA GLN A 4 12.78 14.23 2.34
C GLN A 4 12.33 12.78 2.53
N LEU A 5 12.48 12.25 3.74
CA LEU A 5 11.97 10.93 4.11
C LEU A 5 10.45 10.88 3.94
N ALA A 6 9.92 9.74 3.50
CA ALA A 6 8.47 9.52 3.38
C ALA A 6 7.78 9.71 4.75
N ARG A 7 6.61 10.35 4.75
CA ARG A 7 5.86 10.71 5.97
C ARG A 7 4.36 10.45 5.82
N SER A 8 3.67 10.27 6.94
CA SER A 8 2.20 10.27 6.98
C SER A 8 1.64 11.67 6.68
N LEU A 9 0.62 11.73 5.83
CA LEU A 9 -0.12 12.95 5.51
C LEU A 9 -1.56 12.82 5.99
N GLN A 10 -2.04 13.80 6.78
CA GLN A 10 -3.43 13.85 7.22
C GLN A 10 -4.28 14.50 6.12
N ILE A 11 -5.12 13.70 5.46
CA ILE A 11 -6.01 14.18 4.39
C ILE A 11 -7.43 14.48 4.88
N ILE A 12 -7.86 13.94 6.02
CA ILE A 12 -9.18 14.21 6.60
C ILE A 12 -8.99 14.81 7.99
N ARG A 13 -9.62 15.98 8.22
CA ARG A 13 -9.73 16.64 9.52
C ARG A 13 -11.17 16.55 10.02
N PHE A 14 -11.30 16.37 11.34
CA PHE A 14 -12.59 16.36 12.01
C PHE A 14 -12.73 17.68 12.78
N GLU A 15 -13.75 18.46 12.44
CA GLU A 15 -14.07 19.71 13.12
C GLU A 15 -14.94 19.40 14.33
N LYS A 16 -14.43 19.68 15.54
CA LYS A 16 -15.13 19.31 16.78
C LYS A 16 -16.44 20.07 16.99
N ASN A 17 -16.54 21.28 16.46
CA ASN A 17 -17.66 22.20 16.72
C ASN A 17 -18.86 21.91 15.81
N ASP A 18 -18.61 21.60 14.54
CA ASP A 18 -19.67 21.46 13.53
C ASP A 18 -19.97 20.00 13.17
N HIS A 19 -19.36 19.05 13.89
CA HIS A 19 -19.43 17.61 13.59
C HIS A 19 -19.15 17.28 12.11
N SER A 20 -18.34 18.11 11.46
CA SER A 20 -18.08 18.06 10.03
C SER A 20 -16.70 17.48 9.73
N PHE A 21 -16.55 16.96 8.52
CA PHE A 21 -15.27 16.46 8.01
C PHE A 21 -14.77 17.40 6.92
N GLN A 22 -13.51 17.83 7.04
CA GLN A 22 -12.85 18.62 6.02
C GLN A 22 -11.80 17.77 5.31
N LEU A 23 -11.80 17.82 3.98
CA LEU A 23 -10.80 17.20 3.12
C LEU A 23 -9.69 18.20 2.82
N ASP A 24 -8.45 17.80 3.04
CA ASP A 24 -7.27 18.54 2.58
C ASP A 24 -6.95 18.14 1.14
N THR A 25 -7.63 18.79 0.20
CA THR A 25 -7.48 18.51 -1.23
C THR A 25 -6.04 18.73 -1.70
N LYS A 26 -5.37 19.78 -1.20
CA LYS A 26 -3.98 20.08 -1.57
C LYS A 26 -3.01 18.98 -1.16
N ALA A 27 -3.18 18.43 0.05
CA ALA A 27 -2.37 17.31 0.50
C ALA A 27 -2.61 16.06 -0.37
N LEU A 28 -3.86 15.79 -0.75
CA LEU A 28 -4.19 14.63 -1.58
C LEU A 28 -3.68 14.76 -3.02
N GLU A 29 -3.84 15.94 -3.63
CA GLU A 29 -3.32 16.27 -4.97
C GLU A 29 -1.79 16.08 -5.04
N SER A 30 -1.06 16.48 -3.99
CA SER A 30 0.41 16.33 -3.94
C SER A 30 0.90 14.87 -3.98
N ILE A 31 0.03 13.91 -3.68
CA ILE A 31 0.33 12.47 -3.70
C ILE A 31 -0.14 11.84 -5.02
N LEU A 32 -1.37 12.13 -5.45
CA LEU A 32 -2.02 11.42 -6.55
C LEU A 32 -1.77 12.05 -7.93
N LEU A 33 -1.48 13.36 -8.01
CA LEU A 33 -1.25 14.07 -9.28
C LEU A 33 0.24 14.26 -9.59
N GLY A 34 1.12 13.48 -8.94
CA GLY A 34 2.53 13.47 -9.28
C GLY A 34 2.77 12.81 -10.64
N GLU A 35 3.62 13.42 -11.48
CA GLU A 35 3.90 12.96 -12.85
C GLU A 35 4.24 11.46 -12.95
N ALA A 36 4.93 10.91 -11.96
CA ALA A 36 5.32 9.50 -11.93
C ALA A 36 4.18 8.51 -11.63
N VAL A 37 3.04 8.98 -11.11
CA VAL A 37 1.96 8.12 -10.59
C VAL A 37 0.55 8.48 -11.06
N GLN A 38 0.34 9.68 -11.63
CA GLN A 38 -0.99 10.20 -11.97
C GLN A 38 -1.78 9.33 -12.97
N ASP A 39 -1.08 8.64 -13.88
CA ASP A 39 -1.67 7.83 -14.95
C ASP A 39 -1.69 6.32 -14.60
N LEU A 40 -1.38 5.96 -13.36
CA LEU A 40 -1.35 4.58 -12.90
C LEU A 40 -2.68 4.17 -12.24
N ASN A 41 -3.03 2.90 -12.38
CA ASN A 41 -4.16 2.33 -11.61
C ASN A 41 -3.84 2.36 -10.11
N VAL A 42 -4.81 2.82 -9.32
CA VAL A 42 -4.65 2.99 -7.87
C VAL A 42 -5.29 1.83 -7.11
N VAL A 43 -4.57 1.31 -6.10
CA VAL A 43 -5.11 0.38 -5.11
C VAL A 43 -5.18 1.09 -3.76
N LEU A 44 -6.37 1.18 -3.17
CA LEU A 44 -6.57 1.72 -1.84
C LEU A 44 -6.52 0.60 -0.79
N LEU A 45 -5.49 0.61 0.06
CA LEU A 45 -5.41 -0.25 1.23
C LEU A 45 -5.80 0.56 2.48
N ALA A 46 -6.89 0.15 3.15
CA ALA A 46 -7.39 0.83 4.34
C ALA A 46 -7.61 -0.15 5.50
N VAL A 47 -7.32 0.31 6.72
CA VAL A 47 -7.57 -0.44 7.96
C VAL A 47 -8.48 0.39 8.86
N ALA A 48 -9.70 -0.10 9.11
CA ALA A 48 -10.70 0.53 9.97
C ALA A 48 -11.02 -0.36 11.19
N GLY A 49 -11.60 0.22 12.24
CA GLY A 49 -12.03 -0.53 13.44
C GLY A 49 -11.84 0.23 14.74
N ALA A 50 -12.09 -0.44 15.87
CA ALA A 50 -12.12 0.18 17.20
C ALA A 50 -10.81 0.86 17.63
N PHE A 51 -10.93 1.91 18.44
CA PHE A 51 -9.81 2.68 18.96
C PHE A 51 -8.88 1.80 19.82
N ARG A 52 -7.56 1.96 19.67
CA ARG A 52 -6.50 1.21 20.38
C ARG A 52 -6.42 -0.31 20.10
N LYS A 53 -6.98 -0.79 18.98
CA LYS A 53 -6.79 -2.19 18.51
C LYS A 53 -5.58 -2.39 17.59
N GLY A 54 -4.56 -1.53 17.66
CA GLY A 54 -3.30 -1.74 16.92
C GLY A 54 -3.36 -1.44 15.41
N LYS A 55 -4.31 -0.63 14.92
CA LYS A 55 -4.42 -0.30 13.49
C LYS A 55 -3.15 0.32 12.90
N SER A 56 -2.60 1.35 13.56
CA SER A 56 -1.34 1.99 13.14
C SER A 56 -0.14 1.03 13.22
N PHE A 57 -0.16 0.11 14.19
CA PHE A 57 0.86 -0.93 14.32
C PHE A 57 0.86 -1.90 13.14
N LEU A 58 -0.33 -2.32 12.68
CA LEU A 58 -0.46 -3.15 11.48
C LEU A 58 0.00 -2.42 10.21
N LEU A 59 -0.40 -1.15 10.06
CA LEU A 59 0.02 -0.33 8.91
C LEU A 59 1.54 -0.14 8.85
N ASP A 60 2.22 0.01 10.00
CA ASP A 60 3.69 0.06 10.06
C ASP A 60 4.33 -1.22 9.51
N PHE A 61 3.77 -2.38 9.83
CA PHE A 61 4.25 -3.65 9.28
C PHE A 61 4.03 -3.74 7.75
N MET A 62 2.88 -3.26 7.26
CA MET A 62 2.60 -3.21 5.82
C MET A 62 3.57 -2.27 5.08
N LEU A 63 3.90 -1.11 5.65
CA LEU A 63 4.92 -0.21 5.11
C LEU A 63 6.28 -0.90 5.03
N ARG A 64 6.70 -1.58 6.10
CA ARG A 64 7.96 -2.36 6.10
C ARG A 64 7.98 -3.45 5.02
N PHE A 65 6.84 -4.09 4.76
CA PHE A 65 6.73 -5.06 3.67
C PHE A 65 6.90 -4.38 2.30
N MET A 66 6.20 -3.26 2.05
CA MET A 66 6.27 -2.53 0.77
C MET A 66 7.68 -2.01 0.47
N TYR A 67 8.40 -1.49 1.47
CA TYR A 67 9.77 -1.01 1.28
C TYR A 67 10.82 -2.12 1.13
N LYS A 68 10.49 -3.36 1.51
CA LYS A 68 11.40 -4.51 1.39
C LYS A 68 11.21 -5.32 0.11
N GLN A 69 10.33 -4.91 -0.80
CA GLN A 69 10.13 -5.64 -2.04
C GLN A 69 11.36 -5.51 -2.95
N VAL A 70 12.04 -6.64 -3.19
CA VAL A 70 13.06 -6.77 -4.22
C VAL A 70 12.31 -6.76 -5.55
N VAL A 71 12.52 -5.73 -6.36
CA VAL A 71 12.09 -5.75 -7.76
C VAL A 71 12.78 -6.94 -8.41
N VAL A 72 12.04 -8.02 -8.66
CA VAL A 72 12.54 -9.14 -9.46
C VAL A 72 12.71 -8.59 -10.87
N PRO A 73 13.94 -8.53 -11.42
CA PRO A 73 14.15 -8.03 -12.77
C PRO A 73 13.31 -8.89 -13.72
N ARG A 74 12.40 -8.25 -14.46
CA ARG A 74 11.65 -8.95 -15.50
C ARG A 74 12.67 -9.40 -16.56
N PRO A 75 12.80 -10.71 -16.85
CA PRO A 75 13.72 -11.16 -17.88
C PRO A 75 13.30 -10.55 -19.23
N PRO A 76 14.26 -10.07 -20.04
CA PRO A 76 14.01 -9.28 -21.25
C PRO A 76 13.21 -10.01 -22.34
N HIS A 77 12.97 -11.32 -22.20
CA HIS A 77 12.30 -12.15 -23.19
C HIS A 77 10.83 -12.49 -22.84
N ALA A 78 10.30 -12.08 -21.69
CA ALA A 78 8.94 -12.43 -21.23
C ALA A 78 7.85 -11.41 -21.64
N ALA A 79 7.94 -10.86 -22.85
CA ALA A 79 7.01 -9.85 -23.37
C ALA A 79 5.78 -10.44 -24.09
N SER A 80 5.72 -11.74 -24.33
CA SER A 80 4.56 -12.41 -24.91
C SER A 80 4.13 -13.58 -24.04
N GLN A 81 3.01 -13.40 -23.34
CA GLN A 81 2.18 -14.47 -22.75
C GLN A 81 2.78 -15.22 -21.56
N THR A 82 2.48 -14.73 -20.36
CA THR A 82 2.26 -15.59 -19.19
C THR A 82 1.04 -15.06 -18.44
N PRO A 83 0.00 -15.87 -18.19
CA PRO A 83 -1.09 -15.47 -17.31
C PRO A 83 -0.51 -15.18 -15.92
N LEU A 84 -1.06 -14.15 -15.25
CA LEU A 84 -0.77 -13.86 -13.84
C LEU A 84 -0.83 -15.13 -13.00
N PRO A 85 -0.05 -15.25 -11.91
CA PRO A 85 -0.12 -16.42 -11.06
C PRO A 85 -1.54 -16.52 -10.49
N VAL A 86 -2.31 -17.47 -11.02
CA VAL A 86 -3.49 -17.98 -10.34
C VAL A 86 -2.99 -18.54 -9.03
N TRP A 87 -3.52 -18.07 -7.90
CA TRP A 87 -3.31 -18.69 -6.60
C TRP A 87 -4.00 -20.06 -6.58
N THR A 88 -3.53 -21.01 -7.38
CA THR A 88 -3.93 -22.41 -7.27
C THR A 88 -3.20 -23.02 -6.09
N HIS A 89 -4.00 -23.42 -5.11
CA HIS A 89 -3.64 -24.29 -4.01
C HIS A 89 -2.55 -25.31 -4.37
N ALA A 90 -1.34 -25.09 -3.86
CA ALA A 90 -0.28 -26.09 -3.87
C ALA A 90 0.39 -26.19 -2.48
N ARG A 91 -0.41 -26.45 -1.44
CA ARG A 91 0.10 -27.18 -0.27
C ARG A 91 0.24 -28.65 -0.68
N LYS A 92 1.34 -29.01 -1.33
CA LYS A 92 1.69 -30.41 -1.60
C LYS A 92 2.64 -30.91 -0.51
N HIS A 93 2.07 -31.64 0.43
CA HIS A 93 2.66 -32.70 1.26
C HIS A 93 4.15 -32.60 1.64
N ARG A 94 4.42 -32.21 2.90
CA ARG A 94 5.58 -32.74 3.63
C ARG A 94 5.10 -33.94 4.46
N ARG A 95 5.36 -35.15 3.97
CA ARG A 95 5.35 -36.36 4.80
C ARG A 95 6.49 -36.21 5.80
N VAL A 96 6.16 -36.16 7.09
CA VAL A 96 7.13 -36.41 8.17
C VAL A 96 6.90 -37.86 8.56
N THR A 97 7.88 -38.71 8.26
CA THR A 97 8.02 -40.04 8.83
C THR A 97 8.75 -39.90 10.16
N ALA A 98 8.13 -40.41 11.22
CA ALA A 98 8.75 -40.77 12.50
C ALA A 98 8.06 -42.05 12.97
#